data_AF-A0A1M3BA92-F1
#
_entry.id   AF-A0A1M3BA92-F1
#
_cell.length_a   1.000
_cell.length_b   1.000
_cell.length_c   1.000
_cell.angle_alpha   90.00
_cell.angle_beta   90.00
_cell.angle_gamma   90.00
#
_symmetry.space_group_name_H-M   'P 1'
#
loop_
_entity.id
_entity.type
_entity.pdbx_description
1 polymer ?
#
loop_
_entity_poly.entity_id
_entity_poly.type
_entity_poly.pdbx_seq_one_letter_code
_entity_poly.pdbx_strand_id
1 'polypeptide(L)'
;MEAAAGRLGWHPFPTPASIRTVDPDGSGRECRYCGQCTWNGCWADAKAVPSSIGLPEAEASGNLRLVTDARVTEIAVDADGAVSGVHYVREGERVFQPARWVILATYTYENSRLLLLSRSRAFPDGLANNGGEVGRHFSTHCFLAGFGLFPGRKTNLWSGTGAQATAVDDFNGDNFDHAGLGFVGGSVMMACHEIRPMLNHRLLPPSVPRWGAARKQWLRENFESIGFAYALPDALTYEDHDLTLDPSVRDPYGVPVVRVTYRLRDNERRQAEFLAGRLDRWMLEAGASESWHSPIGVSPVSTHAYGGTRMGTDPAASVVDPWGFAHEVPNLAVAGASCFPGGGGVNPTETVEALTWRTVDRLLAKLG
;
A
#
# COMPACT_ATOMS: atom_id res chain seq x y z
N MET A 1 23.97 -0.13 -9.34
CA MET A 1 23.23 0.64 -8.32
C MET A 1 23.92 0.57 -6.97
N GLU A 2 24.11 -0.60 -6.37
CA GLU A 2 24.86 -0.78 -5.11
C GLU A 2 26.22 -0.07 -5.06
N ALA A 3 27.14 -0.40 -5.98
CA ALA A 3 28.45 0.25 -6.02
C ALA A 3 28.38 1.79 -6.21
N ALA A 4 27.33 2.29 -6.88
CA ALA A 4 27.11 3.72 -7.05
C ALA A 4 26.66 4.39 -5.75
N ALA A 5 25.74 3.76 -5.01
CA ALA A 5 25.36 4.22 -3.67
C ALA A 5 26.57 4.28 -2.74
N GLY A 6 27.41 3.24 -2.74
CA GLY A 6 28.65 3.22 -1.94
C GLY A 6 29.62 4.36 -2.29
N ARG A 7 29.78 4.72 -3.58
CA ARG A 7 30.60 5.88 -3.99
C ARG A 7 30.01 7.23 -3.61
N LEU A 8 28.69 7.33 -3.46
CA LEU A 8 28.00 8.50 -2.92
C LEU A 8 28.07 8.59 -1.40
N GLY A 9 28.65 7.59 -0.74
CA GLY A 9 28.71 7.50 0.72
C GLY A 9 27.38 7.08 1.36
N TRP A 10 26.50 6.43 0.60
CA TRP A 10 25.24 5.88 1.11
C TRP A 10 25.42 4.41 1.53
N HIS A 11 24.43 3.85 2.22
CA HIS A 11 24.49 2.51 2.81
C HIS A 11 23.51 1.55 2.09
N PRO A 12 23.88 1.01 0.91
CA PRO A 12 23.01 0.11 0.16
C PRO A 12 22.88 -1.26 0.83
N PHE A 13 21.70 -1.87 0.68
CA PHE A 13 21.44 -3.24 1.13
C PHE A 13 20.50 -3.98 0.15
N PRO A 14 20.50 -5.33 0.15
CA PRO A 14 19.52 -6.10 -0.62
C PRO A 14 18.11 -5.86 -0.10
N THR A 15 17.17 -5.57 -0.99
CA THR A 15 15.78 -5.35 -0.61
C THR A 15 15.15 -6.64 -0.05
N PRO A 16 14.59 -6.62 1.18
CA PRO A 16 13.82 -7.75 1.70
C PRO A 16 12.58 -8.02 0.85
N ALA A 17 12.31 -9.30 0.57
CA ALA A 17 11.16 -9.72 -0.20
C ALA A 17 10.53 -10.97 0.42
N SER A 18 9.19 -11.00 0.49
CA SER A 18 8.45 -12.19 0.92
C SER A 18 8.35 -13.22 -0.21
N ILE A 19 9.51 -13.79 -0.55
CA ILE A 19 9.73 -14.68 -1.69
C ILE A 19 10.59 -15.86 -1.25
N ARG A 20 10.14 -17.07 -1.57
CA ARG A 20 10.89 -18.31 -1.37
C ARG A 20 12.07 -18.39 -2.34
N THR A 21 13.30 -18.27 -1.82
CA THR A 21 14.54 -18.30 -2.63
C THR A 21 15.18 -19.69 -2.74
N VAL A 22 14.77 -20.62 -1.88
CA VAL A 22 15.29 -21.99 -1.81
C VAL A 22 14.13 -22.99 -1.68
N ASP A 23 14.37 -24.25 -2.04
CA ASP A 23 13.37 -25.32 -2.02
C ASP A 23 13.71 -26.41 -0.99
N PRO A 24 13.60 -26.10 0.33
CA PRO A 24 14.03 -27.03 1.37
C PRO A 24 13.11 -28.26 1.48
N ASP A 25 11.86 -28.16 1.01
CA ASP A 25 10.84 -29.20 1.04
C ASP A 25 10.73 -29.99 -0.28
N GLY A 26 11.55 -29.69 -1.29
CA GLY A 26 11.51 -30.36 -2.60
C GLY A 26 10.23 -30.09 -3.39
N SER A 27 9.51 -29.01 -3.08
CA SER A 27 8.21 -28.68 -3.67
C SER A 27 8.32 -28.04 -5.05
N GLY A 28 9.50 -27.61 -5.47
CA GLY A 28 9.74 -26.89 -6.72
C GLY A 28 9.20 -25.45 -6.71
N ARG A 29 8.82 -24.93 -5.53
CA ARG A 29 8.21 -23.61 -5.32
C ARG A 29 9.23 -22.47 -5.14
N GLU A 30 10.51 -22.70 -5.38
CA GLU A 30 11.51 -21.64 -5.35
C GLU A 30 11.30 -20.62 -6.49
N CYS A 31 11.65 -19.36 -6.22
CA CYS A 31 11.48 -18.28 -7.18
C CYS A 31 12.28 -18.52 -8.47
N ARG A 32 11.58 -18.44 -9.60
CA ARG A 32 12.16 -18.57 -10.95
C ARG A 32 12.58 -17.24 -11.57
N TYR A 33 12.50 -16.13 -10.83
CA TYR A 33 12.85 -14.77 -11.31
C TYR A 33 12.15 -14.39 -12.64
N CYS A 34 10.90 -14.80 -12.79
CA CYS A 34 10.18 -14.75 -14.06
C CYS A 34 9.71 -13.35 -14.52
N GLY A 35 9.84 -12.29 -13.71
CA GLY A 35 9.42 -10.95 -14.12
C GLY A 35 7.92 -10.64 -14.00
N GLN A 36 7.16 -11.40 -13.19
CA GLN A 36 5.69 -11.31 -13.14
C GLN A 36 5.09 -11.25 -11.72
N CYS A 37 5.84 -10.82 -10.71
CA CYS A 37 5.42 -10.80 -9.30
C CYS A 37 4.35 -9.73 -8.96
N THR A 38 4.51 -8.52 -9.48
CA THR A 38 3.65 -7.35 -9.31
C THR A 38 2.40 -7.52 -10.16
N TRP A 39 1.21 -7.17 -9.66
CA TRP A 39 -0.10 -7.28 -10.35
C TRP A 39 -0.50 -8.64 -10.94
N ASN A 40 0.25 -9.72 -10.72
CA ASN A 40 -0.15 -11.08 -11.14
C ASN A 40 -0.01 -12.07 -9.98
N GLY A 41 -0.70 -13.20 -10.10
CA GLY A 41 -0.46 -14.37 -9.27
C GLY A 41 0.92 -14.99 -9.57
N CYS A 42 1.57 -15.53 -8.56
CA CYS A 42 2.82 -16.26 -8.75
C CYS A 42 2.51 -17.69 -9.19
N TRP A 43 2.87 -18.05 -10.43
CA TRP A 43 2.59 -19.39 -10.97
C TRP A 43 3.39 -20.51 -10.28
N ALA A 44 4.47 -20.17 -9.59
CA ALA A 44 5.33 -21.11 -8.87
C ALA A 44 5.02 -21.17 -7.37
N ASP A 45 4.03 -20.41 -6.88
CA ASP A 45 3.74 -20.23 -5.45
C ASP A 45 4.97 -19.80 -4.61
N ALA A 46 5.95 -19.17 -5.26
CA ALA A 46 7.17 -18.67 -4.61
C ALA A 46 6.95 -17.36 -3.86
N LYS A 47 5.93 -16.59 -4.24
CA LYS A 47 5.57 -15.32 -3.60
C LYS A 47 4.62 -15.61 -2.44
N ALA A 48 4.90 -15.04 -1.27
CA ALA A 48 3.95 -15.07 -0.17
C ALA A 48 2.71 -14.25 -0.53
N VAL A 49 1.57 -14.93 -0.58
CA VAL A 49 0.23 -14.38 -0.71
C VAL A 49 -0.71 -15.27 0.11
N PRO A 50 -1.89 -14.79 0.53
CA PRO A 50 -2.79 -15.63 1.33
C PRO A 50 -3.11 -17.00 0.71
N SER A 51 -3.14 -17.13 -0.62
CA SER A 51 -3.36 -18.42 -1.29
C SER A 51 -2.17 -19.38 -1.20
N SER A 52 -0.96 -18.91 -0.90
CA SER A 52 0.25 -19.74 -0.74
C SER A 52 0.69 -19.90 0.72
N ILE A 53 0.23 -19.02 1.63
CA ILE A 53 0.52 -19.06 3.05
C ILE A 53 -0.72 -18.75 3.90
N GLY A 54 -0.93 -19.50 4.99
CA GLY A 54 -1.96 -19.24 5.98
C GLY A 54 -3.35 -19.76 5.60
N LEU A 55 -3.87 -19.41 4.41
CA LEU A 55 -5.20 -19.87 3.98
C LEU A 55 -5.27 -21.40 3.82
N PRO A 56 -4.28 -22.08 3.18
CA PRO A 56 -4.32 -23.54 3.07
C PRO A 56 -4.33 -24.25 4.42
N GLU A 57 -3.55 -23.77 5.39
CA GLU A 57 -3.51 -24.31 6.75
C GLU A 57 -4.82 -24.04 7.50
N ALA A 58 -5.41 -22.86 7.33
CA ALA A 58 -6.69 -22.50 7.94
C ALA A 58 -7.85 -23.35 7.38
N GLU A 59 -7.89 -23.59 6.06
CA GLU A 59 -8.86 -24.49 5.43
C GLU A 59 -8.68 -25.94 5.90
N ALA A 60 -7.44 -26.44 5.94
CA ALA A 60 -7.13 -27.78 6.39
C ALA A 60 -7.52 -28.03 7.87
N SER A 61 -7.59 -26.97 8.68
CA SER A 61 -8.04 -27.08 10.07
C SER A 61 -9.53 -27.41 10.23
N GLY A 62 -10.35 -27.23 9.18
CA GLY A 62 -11.80 -27.37 9.24
C GLY A 62 -12.54 -26.26 9.99
N ASN A 63 -11.82 -25.28 10.55
CA ASN A 63 -12.40 -24.16 11.30
C ASN A 63 -12.67 -22.92 10.43
N LEU A 64 -12.20 -22.91 9.18
CA LEU A 64 -12.42 -21.82 8.24
C LEU A 64 -13.54 -22.19 7.26
N ARG A 65 -14.49 -21.27 7.09
CA ARG A 65 -15.44 -21.28 5.98
C ARG A 65 -15.22 -20.05 5.13
N LEU A 66 -14.75 -20.25 3.89
CA LEU A 66 -14.64 -19.18 2.90
C LEU A 66 -15.95 -19.03 2.13
N VAL A 67 -16.46 -17.81 2.03
CA VAL A 67 -17.62 -17.47 1.19
C VAL A 67 -17.17 -16.40 0.20
N THR A 68 -17.02 -16.77 -1.07
CA THR A 68 -16.65 -15.84 -2.14
C THR A 68 -17.89 -15.19 -2.75
N ASP A 69 -17.65 -14.12 -3.52
CA ASP A 69 -18.69 -13.33 -4.18
C ASP A 69 -19.76 -12.81 -3.21
N ALA A 70 -19.35 -12.61 -1.95
CA ALA A 70 -20.15 -12.16 -0.84
C ALA A 70 -19.67 -10.77 -0.41
N ARG A 71 -20.36 -9.75 -0.89
CA ARG A 71 -20.01 -8.37 -0.59
C ARG A 71 -20.74 -7.89 0.66
N VAL A 72 -20.03 -7.70 1.76
CA VAL A 72 -20.59 -7.09 2.97
C VAL A 72 -21.01 -5.65 2.66
N THR A 73 -22.25 -5.30 3.02
CA THR A 73 -22.83 -3.97 2.80
C THR A 73 -23.18 -3.23 4.08
N GLU A 74 -23.30 -3.96 5.20
CA GLU A 74 -23.63 -3.39 6.52
C GLU A 74 -23.10 -4.30 7.63
N ILE A 75 -22.54 -3.71 8.68
CA ILE A 75 -22.27 -4.36 9.96
C ILE A 75 -23.41 -4.01 10.91
N ALA A 76 -24.19 -5.01 11.32
CA ALA A 76 -25.35 -4.83 12.17
C ALA A 76 -24.95 -4.82 13.65
N VAL A 77 -25.65 -4.01 14.45
CA VAL A 77 -25.48 -3.96 15.91
C VAL A 77 -26.79 -4.24 16.63
N ASP A 78 -26.71 -4.66 17.88
CA ASP A 78 -27.84 -4.78 18.79
C ASP A 78 -28.21 -3.45 19.46
N ALA A 79 -29.14 -3.50 20.41
CA ALA A 79 -29.62 -2.33 21.13
C ALA A 79 -28.57 -1.68 22.06
N ASP A 80 -27.56 -2.45 22.48
CA ASP A 80 -26.47 -2.02 23.35
C ASP A 80 -25.26 -1.51 22.53
N GLY A 81 -25.34 -1.57 21.20
CA GLY A 81 -24.30 -1.11 20.28
C GLY A 81 -23.22 -2.15 20.00
N ALA A 82 -23.37 -3.40 20.45
CA ALA A 82 -22.47 -4.48 20.11
C ALA A 82 -22.84 -5.08 18.75
N VAL A 83 -21.85 -5.53 17.98
CA VAL A 83 -22.05 -6.23 16.71
C VAL A 83 -22.90 -7.48 16.92
N SER A 84 -23.93 -7.64 16.09
CA SER A 84 -24.80 -8.83 16.06
C SER A 84 -24.57 -9.70 14.82
N GLY A 85 -23.96 -9.14 13.77
CA GLY A 85 -23.65 -9.84 12.54
C GLY A 85 -23.34 -8.91 11.38
N VAL A 86 -23.32 -9.45 10.18
CA VAL A 86 -23.12 -8.69 8.94
C VAL A 86 -24.21 -9.00 7.94
N HIS A 87 -24.60 -8.00 7.15
CA HIS A 87 -25.35 -8.20 5.93
C HIS A 87 -24.41 -8.20 4.74
N TYR A 88 -24.54 -9.20 3.88
CA TYR A 88 -23.81 -9.24 2.61
C TYR A 88 -24.75 -9.55 1.44
N VAL A 89 -24.34 -9.14 0.24
CA VAL A 89 -25.02 -9.48 -1.00
C VAL A 89 -24.24 -10.57 -1.71
N ARG A 90 -24.93 -11.63 -2.13
CA ARG A 90 -24.38 -12.73 -2.93
C ARG A 90 -25.45 -13.19 -3.90
N GLU A 91 -25.09 -13.31 -5.19
CA GLU A 91 -26.03 -13.72 -6.24
C GLU A 91 -27.30 -12.83 -6.33
N GLY A 92 -27.18 -11.55 -5.95
CA GLY A 92 -28.29 -10.59 -5.91
C GLY A 92 -29.14 -10.64 -4.63
N GLU A 93 -28.94 -11.64 -3.77
CA GLU A 93 -29.67 -11.83 -2.53
C GLU A 93 -28.95 -11.19 -1.34
N ARG A 94 -29.71 -10.54 -0.46
CA ARG A 94 -29.20 -10.00 0.81
C ARG A 94 -29.31 -11.05 1.91
N VAL A 95 -28.18 -11.46 2.46
CA VAL A 95 -28.08 -12.48 3.51
C VAL A 95 -27.61 -11.85 4.81
N PHE A 96 -28.19 -12.27 5.93
CA PHE A 96 -27.70 -11.94 7.27
C PHE A 96 -26.88 -13.11 7.84
N GLN A 97 -25.65 -12.82 8.25
CA GLN A 97 -24.78 -13.77 8.94
C GLN A 97 -24.56 -13.30 10.38
N PRO A 98 -25.13 -13.98 11.38
CA PRO A 98 -24.87 -13.66 12.79
C PRO A 98 -23.41 -13.92 13.13
N ALA A 99 -22.84 -13.05 13.99
CA ALA A 99 -21.46 -13.16 14.43
C ALA A 99 -21.30 -12.62 15.86
N ARG A 100 -20.49 -13.31 16.68
CA ARG A 100 -20.12 -12.85 18.03
C ARG A 100 -19.08 -11.72 17.99
N TRP A 101 -18.23 -11.73 16.97
CA TRP A 101 -17.17 -10.77 16.72
C TRP A 101 -17.07 -10.51 15.22
N VAL A 102 -16.71 -9.29 14.84
CA VAL A 102 -16.35 -8.95 13.46
C VAL A 102 -14.96 -8.34 13.43
N ILE A 103 -14.12 -8.85 12.52
CA ILE A 103 -12.84 -8.25 12.17
C ILE A 103 -12.99 -7.64 10.78
N LEU A 104 -12.88 -6.33 10.71
CA LEU A 104 -12.99 -5.56 9.48
C LEU A 104 -11.62 -5.47 8.80
N ALA A 105 -11.46 -6.14 7.66
CA ALA A 105 -10.20 -6.24 6.90
C ALA A 105 -10.43 -6.08 5.39
N THR A 106 -11.26 -5.10 4.99
CA THR A 106 -11.72 -4.92 3.59
C THR A 106 -10.84 -3.99 2.77
N TYR A 107 -9.66 -3.60 3.29
CA TYR A 107 -8.75 -2.56 2.76
C TYR A 107 -9.15 -1.13 3.17
N THR A 108 -8.20 -0.19 3.15
CA THR A 108 -8.34 1.13 3.78
C THR A 108 -9.58 1.92 3.35
N TYR A 109 -9.84 1.96 2.04
CA TYR A 109 -11.00 2.66 1.49
C TYR A 109 -12.32 2.02 1.93
N GLU A 110 -12.42 0.69 1.85
CA GLU A 110 -13.64 -0.04 2.15
C GLU A 110 -13.86 -0.24 3.65
N ASN A 111 -12.81 -0.22 4.48
CA ASN A 111 -12.94 -0.18 5.94
C ASN A 111 -13.71 1.09 6.34
N SER A 112 -13.21 2.25 5.89
CA SER A 112 -13.84 3.55 6.18
C SER A 112 -15.26 3.63 5.59
N ARG A 113 -15.41 3.22 4.32
CA ARG A 113 -16.70 3.23 3.63
C ARG A 113 -17.73 2.34 4.32
N LEU A 114 -17.38 1.10 4.69
CA LEU A 114 -18.30 0.16 5.32
C LEU A 114 -18.74 0.64 6.71
N LEU A 115 -17.83 1.23 7.49
CA LEU A 115 -18.19 1.86 8.77
C LEU A 115 -19.17 3.03 8.59
N LEU A 116 -18.90 3.93 7.64
CA LEU A 116 -19.79 5.06 7.33
C LEU A 116 -21.18 4.63 6.82
N LEU A 117 -21.25 3.53 6.08
CA LEU A 117 -22.50 2.93 5.59
C LEU A 117 -23.30 2.23 6.70
N SER A 118 -22.61 1.69 7.70
CA SER A 118 -23.22 0.91 8.79
C SER A 118 -23.82 1.83 9.85
N ARG A 119 -25.05 2.30 9.62
CA ARG A 119 -25.75 3.23 10.51
C ARG A 119 -26.77 2.51 11.39
N SER A 120 -26.92 2.96 12.62
CA SER A 120 -27.93 2.48 13.56
C SER A 120 -28.43 3.60 14.46
N ARG A 121 -29.35 3.29 15.38
CA ARG A 121 -29.78 4.26 16.41
C ARG A 121 -28.62 4.69 17.31
N ALA A 122 -27.69 3.78 17.62
CA ALA A 122 -26.52 4.07 18.45
C ALA A 122 -25.41 4.80 17.65
N PHE A 123 -25.44 4.67 16.33
CA PHE A 123 -24.41 5.17 15.40
C PHE A 123 -25.05 5.86 14.19
N PRO A 124 -25.68 7.03 14.36
CA PRO A 124 -26.45 7.69 13.30
C PRO A 124 -25.58 8.14 12.11
N ASP A 125 -24.31 8.45 12.37
CA ASP A 125 -23.35 8.96 11.38
C ASP A 125 -22.34 7.91 10.91
N GLY A 126 -22.55 6.63 11.27
CA GLY A 126 -21.71 5.50 10.92
C GLY A 126 -21.16 4.77 12.14
N LEU A 127 -20.92 3.47 12.00
CA LEU A 127 -20.45 2.60 13.07
C LEU A 127 -19.07 3.04 13.56
N ALA A 128 -18.91 3.16 14.88
CA ALA A 128 -17.70 3.69 15.51
C ALA A 128 -17.29 5.10 15.03
N ASN A 129 -18.28 5.93 14.67
CA ASN A 129 -18.07 7.27 14.12
C ASN A 129 -18.82 8.38 14.86
N ASN A 130 -19.23 8.19 16.13
CA ASN A 130 -19.91 9.27 16.85
C ASN A 130 -18.96 10.46 17.11
N GLY A 131 -17.65 10.19 17.19
CA GLY A 131 -16.61 11.23 17.22
C GLY A 131 -16.30 11.87 15.86
N GLY A 132 -16.83 11.35 14.74
CA GLY A 132 -16.56 11.87 13.40
C GLY A 132 -15.16 11.57 12.85
N GLU A 133 -14.46 10.58 13.40
CA GLU A 133 -13.07 10.25 13.06
C GLU A 133 -12.93 9.24 11.91
N VAL A 134 -13.97 8.48 11.59
CA VAL A 134 -13.95 7.52 10.47
C VAL A 134 -13.78 8.29 9.16
N GLY A 135 -12.80 7.85 8.38
CA GLY A 135 -12.40 8.42 7.11
C GLY A 135 -11.36 9.55 7.22
N ARG A 136 -11.14 10.15 8.39
CA ARG A 136 -10.17 11.26 8.55
C ARG A 136 -8.73 10.78 8.57
N HIS A 137 -7.81 11.73 8.41
CA HIS A 137 -6.36 11.48 8.44
C HIS A 137 -5.88 10.51 7.36
N PHE A 138 -6.57 10.50 6.22
CA PHE A 138 -6.17 9.71 5.08
C PHE A 138 -4.81 10.18 4.53
N SER A 139 -3.93 9.23 4.21
CA SER A 139 -2.68 9.53 3.52
C SER A 139 -2.24 8.40 2.60
N THR A 140 -1.36 8.74 1.67
CA THR A 140 -0.75 7.79 0.74
C THR A 140 0.59 8.35 0.25
N HIS A 141 1.52 7.48 -0.15
CA HIS A 141 2.82 7.95 -0.64
C HIS A 141 2.69 8.85 -1.87
N CYS A 142 3.55 9.86 -1.93
CA CYS A 142 3.82 10.58 -3.17
C CYS A 142 4.80 9.79 -4.05
N PHE A 143 4.36 8.64 -4.60
CA PHE A 143 5.21 7.73 -5.37
C PHE A 143 6.04 8.48 -6.41
N LEU A 144 7.36 8.25 -6.39
CA LEU A 144 8.30 8.94 -7.26
C LEU A 144 9.16 7.92 -7.99
N ALA A 145 9.14 7.99 -9.32
CA ALA A 145 9.92 7.12 -10.19
C ALA A 145 11.12 7.88 -10.76
N GLY A 146 12.31 7.30 -10.67
CA GLY A 146 13.55 7.79 -11.28
C GLY A 146 14.06 6.80 -12.33
N PHE A 147 14.63 7.35 -13.40
CA PHE A 147 15.07 6.61 -14.57
C PHE A 147 16.46 7.08 -15.01
N GLY A 148 17.23 6.18 -15.61
CA GLY A 148 18.53 6.49 -16.20
C GLY A 148 18.72 5.78 -17.52
N LEU A 149 19.32 6.44 -18.51
CA LEU A 149 19.69 5.81 -19.78
C LEU A 149 21.14 5.29 -19.71
N PHE A 150 21.35 4.02 -20.06
CA PHE A 150 22.64 3.34 -20.06
C PHE A 150 22.98 2.83 -21.48
N PRO A 151 23.43 3.70 -22.39
CA PRO A 151 23.63 3.34 -23.79
C PRO A 151 24.50 2.09 -23.97
N GLY A 152 24.07 1.18 -24.83
CA GLY A 152 24.80 -0.06 -25.12
C GLY A 152 24.77 -1.11 -24.00
N ARG A 153 24.12 -0.84 -22.86
CA ARG A 153 23.93 -1.82 -21.79
C ARG A 153 22.51 -2.39 -21.83
N LYS A 154 22.40 -3.70 -21.67
CA LYS A 154 21.10 -4.38 -21.49
C LYS A 154 20.81 -4.50 -20.02
N THR A 155 19.88 -3.69 -19.52
CA THR A 155 19.46 -3.70 -18.11
C THR A 155 18.43 -4.78 -17.82
N ASN A 156 17.76 -5.31 -18.84
CA ASN A 156 16.73 -6.35 -18.72
C ASN A 156 15.67 -6.03 -17.66
N LEU A 157 15.21 -4.78 -17.60
CA LEU A 157 14.26 -4.29 -16.58
C LEU A 157 13.02 -5.17 -16.39
N TRP A 158 12.63 -5.97 -17.37
CA TRP A 158 11.44 -6.81 -17.32
C TRP A 158 11.61 -8.12 -16.56
N SER A 159 12.84 -8.59 -16.32
CA SER A 159 13.09 -9.85 -15.63
C SER A 159 13.17 -9.66 -14.12
N GLY A 160 13.08 -10.75 -13.35
CA GLY A 160 13.33 -10.69 -11.93
C GLY A 160 12.14 -10.27 -11.07
N THR A 161 12.42 -9.90 -9.82
CA THR A 161 11.39 -9.43 -8.88
C THR A 161 11.57 -7.93 -8.65
N GLY A 162 10.49 -7.21 -8.32
CA GLY A 162 10.56 -5.80 -7.92
C GLY A 162 11.45 -5.52 -6.69
N ALA A 163 11.85 -6.55 -5.95
CA ALA A 163 12.74 -6.45 -4.80
C ALA A 163 14.12 -7.10 -5.08
N GLN A 164 14.49 -7.38 -6.34
CA GLN A 164 15.73 -8.12 -6.64
C GLN A 164 17.01 -7.29 -6.48
N ALA A 165 16.93 -5.95 -6.56
CA ALA A 165 18.12 -5.11 -6.67
C ALA A 165 18.53 -4.53 -5.31
N THR A 166 18.52 -3.21 -5.17
CA THR A 166 19.21 -2.52 -4.07
C THR A 166 18.29 -1.49 -3.46
N ALA A 167 18.23 -1.45 -2.14
CA ALA A 167 17.61 -0.38 -1.37
C ALA A 167 18.67 0.51 -0.71
N VAL A 168 18.29 1.76 -0.41
CA VAL A 168 19.05 2.76 0.34
C VAL A 168 18.07 3.46 1.27
N ASP A 169 18.32 3.44 2.57
CA ASP A 169 17.41 3.98 3.59
C ASP A 169 17.96 5.24 4.30
N ASP A 170 19.12 5.74 3.84
CA ASP A 170 19.80 6.93 4.35
C ASP A 170 18.92 8.19 4.35
N PHE A 171 17.86 8.25 3.54
CA PHE A 171 16.99 9.41 3.39
C PHE A 171 15.58 9.18 3.95
N ASN A 172 15.45 8.30 4.95
CA ASN A 172 14.17 7.93 5.52
C ASN A 172 14.08 8.27 7.01
N GLY A 173 12.87 8.60 7.48
CA GLY A 173 12.61 8.90 8.90
C GLY A 173 13.68 9.80 9.51
N ASP A 174 14.20 9.39 10.66
CA ASP A 174 15.27 10.09 11.40
C ASP A 174 16.69 9.61 11.04
N ASN A 175 16.88 8.91 9.91
CA ASN A 175 18.18 8.39 9.50
C ASN A 175 19.14 9.50 8.99
N PHE A 176 18.67 10.74 8.82
CA PHE A 176 19.46 11.88 8.35
C PHE A 176 19.00 13.19 8.96
N ASP A 177 19.83 14.23 8.80
CA ASP A 177 19.55 15.57 9.27
C ASP A 177 18.62 16.33 8.31
N HIS A 178 17.42 16.68 8.77
CA HIS A 178 16.46 17.50 8.02
C HIS A 178 16.71 19.00 8.13
N ALA A 179 17.73 19.45 8.88
CA ALA A 179 18.00 20.86 9.10
C ALA A 179 18.15 21.61 7.77
N GLY A 180 17.36 22.68 7.63
CA GLY A 180 17.35 23.52 6.43
C GLY A 180 16.64 22.92 5.21
N LEU A 181 16.14 21.68 5.27
CA LEU A 181 15.41 21.07 4.15
C LEU A 181 13.93 21.50 4.10
N GLY A 182 13.37 21.89 5.24
CA GLY A 182 12.01 22.41 5.32
C GLY A 182 10.91 21.37 5.11
N PHE A 183 11.22 20.10 5.35
CA PHE A 183 10.27 18.97 5.40
C PHE A 183 10.72 17.97 6.49
N VAL A 184 9.82 17.07 6.90
CA VAL A 184 10.09 15.93 7.79
C VAL A 184 9.74 14.61 7.12
N GLY A 185 10.21 13.50 7.69
CA GLY A 185 10.06 12.16 7.14
C GLY A 185 11.12 11.87 6.08
N GLY A 186 10.77 11.05 5.10
CA GLY A 186 11.69 10.70 4.03
C GLY A 186 11.21 9.50 3.25
N SER A 187 12.13 8.74 2.68
CA SER A 187 11.82 7.54 1.93
C SER A 187 12.99 6.59 1.88
N VAL A 188 12.70 5.29 1.92
CA VAL A 188 13.57 4.31 1.29
C VAL A 188 13.61 4.56 -0.21
N MET A 189 14.78 4.49 -0.83
CA MET A 189 14.90 4.47 -2.29
C MET A 189 15.31 3.08 -2.73
N MET A 190 14.68 2.60 -3.80
CA MET A 190 14.84 1.23 -4.26
C MET A 190 15.09 1.20 -5.74
N ALA A 191 16.26 0.71 -6.15
CA ALA A 191 16.45 0.22 -7.50
C ALA A 191 15.68 -1.09 -7.64
N CYS A 192 14.95 -1.25 -8.74
CA CYS A 192 14.19 -2.48 -8.96
C CYS A 192 14.12 -2.86 -10.43
N HIS A 193 13.78 -4.13 -10.63
CA HIS A 193 13.44 -4.68 -11.93
C HIS A 193 11.92 -4.91 -11.97
N GLU A 194 11.47 -5.75 -12.90
CA GLU A 194 10.07 -6.11 -13.14
C GLU A 194 9.21 -5.06 -13.86
N ILE A 195 9.82 -4.14 -14.60
CA ILE A 195 9.09 -3.25 -15.50
C ILE A 195 8.79 -3.98 -16.81
N ARG A 196 7.54 -4.43 -16.94
CA ARG A 196 7.03 -5.12 -18.14
C ARG A 196 7.25 -4.30 -19.42
N PRO A 197 7.48 -4.96 -20.58
CA PRO A 197 7.66 -4.25 -21.86
C PRO A 197 6.54 -3.26 -22.19
N MET A 198 5.29 -3.61 -21.87
CA MET A 198 4.11 -2.77 -22.06
C MET A 198 4.06 -1.53 -21.17
N LEU A 199 4.84 -1.48 -20.08
CA LEU A 199 5.00 -0.28 -19.26
C LEU A 199 6.27 0.48 -19.62
N ASN A 200 7.36 -0.25 -19.90
CA ASN A 200 8.66 0.30 -20.26
C ASN A 200 8.58 1.30 -21.44
N HIS A 201 7.72 1.01 -22.44
CA HIS A 201 7.53 1.91 -23.59
C HIS A 201 6.94 3.31 -23.26
N ARG A 202 6.49 3.53 -22.02
CA ARG A 202 6.02 4.83 -21.49
C ARG A 202 7.11 5.57 -20.70
N LEU A 203 8.21 4.91 -20.36
CA LEU A 203 9.30 5.46 -19.57
C LEU A 203 10.27 6.24 -20.46
N LEU A 204 9.78 7.29 -21.10
CA LEU A 204 10.55 8.12 -22.01
C LEU A 204 11.11 9.35 -21.26
N PRO A 205 12.34 9.80 -21.59
CA PRO A 205 12.81 11.09 -21.11
C PRO A 205 11.91 12.22 -21.65
N PRO A 206 11.80 13.37 -20.95
CA PRO A 206 10.94 14.48 -21.37
C PRO A 206 11.23 15.02 -22.77
N SER A 207 12.48 14.88 -23.22
CA SER A 207 12.95 15.30 -24.55
C SER A 207 12.38 14.46 -25.71
N VAL A 208 11.91 13.24 -25.43
CA VAL A 208 11.42 12.32 -26.47
C VAL A 208 9.90 12.46 -26.66
N PRO A 209 9.43 12.67 -27.90
CA PRO A 209 7.99 12.76 -28.18
C PRO A 209 7.23 11.51 -27.73
N ARG A 210 5.99 11.71 -27.25
CA ARG A 210 5.11 10.60 -26.83
C ARG A 210 4.51 9.80 -27.98
N TRP A 211 4.67 10.26 -29.23
CA TRP A 211 4.15 9.62 -30.43
C TRP A 211 5.04 9.89 -31.66
N GLY A 212 4.88 9.09 -32.72
CA GLY A 212 5.49 9.35 -34.02
C GLY A 212 6.80 8.59 -34.29
N ALA A 213 7.46 8.93 -35.40
CA ALA A 213 8.66 8.24 -35.87
C ALA A 213 9.84 8.38 -34.89
N ALA A 214 10.05 9.58 -34.35
CA ALA A 214 11.11 9.85 -33.37
C ALA A 214 10.99 8.96 -32.12
N ARG A 215 9.78 8.79 -31.59
CA ARG A 215 9.52 7.85 -30.48
C ARG A 215 9.91 6.42 -30.82
N LYS A 216 9.46 5.93 -31.98
CA LYS A 216 9.72 4.56 -32.43
C LYS A 216 11.22 4.32 -32.61
N GLN A 217 11.93 5.31 -33.14
CA GLN A 217 13.38 5.27 -33.29
C GLN A 217 14.07 5.18 -31.92
N TRP A 218 13.74 6.09 -31.01
CA TRP A 218 14.34 6.10 -29.67
C TRP A 218 14.11 4.78 -28.92
N LEU A 219 12.89 4.24 -28.97
CA LEU A 219 12.58 2.94 -28.37
C LEU A 219 13.41 1.82 -29.01
N ARG A 220 13.56 1.79 -30.34
CA ARG A 220 14.38 0.77 -31.01
C ARG A 220 15.83 0.79 -30.52
N GLU A 221 16.37 1.97 -30.25
CA GLU A 221 17.77 2.16 -29.85
C GLU A 221 17.99 1.92 -28.35
N ASN A 222 17.01 2.26 -27.50
CA ASN A 222 17.23 2.42 -26.06
C ASN A 222 16.34 1.57 -25.15
N PHE A 223 15.37 0.82 -25.68
CA PHE A 223 14.36 0.13 -24.86
C PHE A 223 14.94 -0.81 -23.80
N GLU A 224 16.02 -1.51 -24.12
CA GLU A 224 16.69 -2.43 -23.19
C GLU A 224 17.74 -1.75 -22.30
N SER A 225 17.92 -0.42 -22.42
CA SER A 225 19.00 0.34 -21.82
C SER A 225 18.55 1.33 -20.75
N ILE A 226 17.30 1.23 -20.30
CA ILE A 226 16.76 2.09 -19.24
C ILE A 226 16.99 1.40 -17.89
N GLY A 227 17.41 2.13 -16.86
CA GLY A 227 17.40 1.70 -15.46
C GLY A 227 16.24 2.36 -14.72
N PHE A 228 15.79 1.72 -13.63
CA PHE A 228 14.65 2.19 -12.84
C PHE A 228 14.93 2.10 -11.34
N ALA A 229 14.57 3.16 -10.62
CA ALA A 229 14.50 3.19 -9.18
C ALA A 229 13.29 4.02 -8.75
N TYR A 230 12.79 3.82 -7.54
CA TYR A 230 11.71 4.61 -7.02
C TYR A 230 11.93 4.99 -5.55
N ALA A 231 11.20 6.00 -5.12
CA ALA A 231 11.02 6.37 -3.73
C ALA A 231 9.52 6.27 -3.38
N LEU A 232 9.24 5.98 -2.12
CA LEU A 232 7.94 5.98 -1.47
C LEU A 232 7.95 7.04 -0.35
N PRO A 233 7.94 8.34 -0.68
CA PRO A 233 8.01 9.40 0.30
C PRO A 233 6.87 9.27 1.32
N ASP A 234 7.24 9.37 2.60
CA ASP A 234 6.29 9.40 3.71
C ASP A 234 5.36 10.61 3.56
N ALA A 235 4.08 10.40 3.81
CA ALA A 235 3.07 11.45 3.73
C ALA A 235 2.52 11.70 5.13
N LEU A 236 2.59 12.95 5.57
CA LEU A 236 1.98 13.35 6.82
C LEU A 236 0.46 13.19 6.75
N THR A 237 -0.15 12.91 7.90
CA THR A 237 -1.60 12.85 8.03
C THR A 237 -2.14 14.23 8.37
N TYR A 238 -3.21 14.63 7.67
CA TYR A 238 -3.86 15.92 7.85
C TYR A 238 -5.35 15.73 8.08
N GLU A 239 -5.94 16.61 8.88
CA GLU A 239 -7.36 16.57 9.21
C GLU A 239 -8.29 16.77 8.01
N ASP A 240 -7.85 17.52 6.98
CA ASP A 240 -8.59 17.81 5.74
C ASP A 240 -8.34 16.78 4.64
N HIS A 241 -7.64 15.69 4.94
CA HIS A 241 -7.52 14.54 4.06
C HIS A 241 -8.47 13.44 4.56
N ASP A 242 -9.47 13.12 3.75
CA ASP A 242 -10.57 12.27 4.18
C ASP A 242 -11.08 11.28 3.13
N LEU A 243 -11.77 10.27 3.65
CA LEU A 243 -12.56 9.29 2.93
C LEU A 243 -14.01 9.45 3.37
N THR A 244 -14.85 9.99 2.49
CA THR A 244 -16.27 10.22 2.77
C THR A 244 -17.15 9.42 1.81
N LEU A 245 -18.45 9.32 2.08
CA LEU A 245 -19.39 8.78 1.09
C LEU A 245 -19.70 9.85 0.04
N ASP A 246 -19.68 9.46 -1.24
CA ASP A 246 -20.11 10.36 -2.31
C ASP A 246 -21.64 10.57 -2.25
N PRO A 247 -22.13 11.82 -2.27
CA PRO A 247 -23.56 12.11 -2.16
C PRO A 247 -24.36 11.75 -3.42
N SER A 248 -23.68 11.57 -4.56
CA SER A 248 -24.31 11.47 -5.88
C SER A 248 -23.93 10.21 -6.65
N VAL A 249 -22.71 9.72 -6.48
CA VAL A 249 -22.17 8.57 -7.18
C VAL A 249 -22.41 7.31 -6.36
N ARG A 250 -22.99 6.31 -7.01
CA ARG A 250 -23.30 5.01 -6.44
C ARG A 250 -22.61 3.93 -7.27
N ASP A 251 -22.28 2.84 -6.61
CA ASP A 251 -21.79 1.64 -7.29
C ASP A 251 -22.94 0.89 -8.02
N PRO A 252 -22.65 -0.20 -8.75
CA PRO A 252 -23.68 -0.96 -9.47
C PRO A 252 -24.80 -1.55 -8.59
N TYR A 253 -24.65 -1.55 -7.27
CA TYR A 253 -25.65 -2.03 -6.30
C TYR A 253 -26.41 -0.88 -5.63
N GLY A 254 -26.23 0.37 -6.10
CA GLY A 254 -26.90 1.55 -5.56
C GLY A 254 -26.31 2.07 -4.24
N VAL A 255 -25.16 1.54 -3.81
CA VAL A 255 -24.50 1.94 -2.56
C VAL A 255 -23.53 3.10 -2.84
N PRO A 256 -23.54 4.20 -2.06
CA PRO A 256 -22.60 5.32 -2.24
C PRO A 256 -21.15 4.86 -2.33
N VAL A 257 -20.39 5.34 -3.32
CA VAL A 257 -18.95 5.06 -3.43
C VAL A 257 -18.16 5.87 -2.40
N VAL A 258 -16.92 5.47 -2.16
CA VAL A 258 -15.97 6.32 -1.41
C VAL A 258 -15.55 7.51 -2.27
N ARG A 259 -15.52 8.68 -1.68
CA ARG A 259 -14.94 9.91 -2.22
C ARG A 259 -13.67 10.21 -1.44
N VAL A 260 -12.57 10.44 -2.16
CA VAL A 260 -11.26 10.71 -1.59
C VAL A 260 -10.93 12.19 -1.72
N THR A 261 -10.71 12.86 -0.59
CA THR A 261 -10.23 14.24 -0.50
C THR A 261 -8.76 14.21 -0.12
N TYR A 262 -7.86 14.63 -1.03
CA TYR A 262 -6.42 14.57 -0.79
C TYR A 262 -5.66 15.60 -1.63
N ARG A 263 -4.60 16.17 -1.07
CA ARG A 263 -3.68 17.08 -1.78
C ARG A 263 -2.26 16.96 -1.22
N LEU A 264 -1.25 17.26 -2.05
CA LEU A 264 0.11 17.44 -1.56
C LEU A 264 0.24 18.80 -0.88
N ARG A 265 0.86 18.85 0.30
CA ARG A 265 1.25 20.09 0.99
C ARG A 265 2.74 20.37 0.77
N ASP A 266 3.20 21.49 1.32
CA ASP A 266 4.58 21.97 1.14
C ASP A 266 5.62 20.97 1.64
N ASN A 267 5.30 20.23 2.72
CA ASN A 267 6.15 19.16 3.24
C ASN A 267 6.40 18.09 2.17
N GLU A 268 5.33 17.49 1.62
CA GLU A 268 5.44 16.39 0.65
C GLU A 268 6.07 16.87 -0.67
N ARG A 269 5.82 18.12 -1.08
CA ARG A 269 6.45 18.70 -2.29
C ARG A 269 7.95 18.83 -2.14
N ARG A 270 8.43 19.44 -1.05
CA ARG A 270 9.86 19.62 -0.78
C ARG A 270 10.58 18.28 -0.61
N GLN A 271 9.94 17.34 0.09
CA GLN A 271 10.46 15.99 0.27
C GLN A 271 10.57 15.27 -1.08
N ALA A 272 9.54 15.34 -1.93
CA ALA A 272 9.58 14.73 -3.26
C ALA A 272 10.64 15.36 -4.17
N GLU A 273 10.81 16.69 -4.15
CA GLU A 273 11.87 17.40 -4.89
C GLU A 273 13.27 16.97 -4.42
N PHE A 274 13.47 16.87 -3.11
CA PHE A 274 14.72 16.39 -2.53
C PHE A 274 15.04 14.97 -3.00
N LEU A 275 14.08 14.05 -2.88
CA LEU A 275 14.24 12.65 -3.26
C LEU A 275 14.42 12.47 -4.78
N ALA A 276 13.76 13.29 -5.60
CA ALA A 276 13.97 13.30 -7.05
C ALA A 276 15.42 13.61 -7.40
N GLY A 277 16.00 14.63 -6.75
CA GLY A 277 17.41 14.95 -6.89
C GLY A 277 18.34 13.82 -6.44
N ARG A 278 17.96 13.03 -5.42
CA ARG A 278 18.74 11.85 -5.00
C ARG A 278 18.64 10.70 -6.01
N LEU A 279 17.46 10.41 -6.53
CA LEU A 279 17.28 9.40 -7.58
C LEU A 279 18.10 9.73 -8.83
N ASP A 280 18.06 10.98 -9.29
CA ASP A 280 18.84 11.44 -10.44
C ASP A 280 20.35 11.27 -10.21
N ARG A 281 20.85 11.72 -9.04
CA ARG A 281 22.27 11.55 -8.67
C ARG A 281 22.66 10.08 -8.64
N TRP A 282 21.80 9.20 -8.13
CA TRP A 282 22.09 7.77 -8.05
C TRP A 282 22.22 7.14 -9.44
N MET A 283 21.32 7.50 -10.36
CA MET A 283 21.36 7.03 -11.75
C MET A 283 22.62 7.50 -12.47
N LEU A 284 22.96 8.79 -12.36
CA LEU A 284 24.15 9.37 -12.97
C LEU A 284 25.43 8.72 -12.42
N GLU A 285 25.53 8.55 -11.10
CA GLU A 285 26.67 7.86 -10.49
C GLU A 285 26.78 6.40 -10.92
N ALA A 286 25.65 5.73 -11.18
CA ALA A 286 25.64 4.37 -11.74
C ALA A 286 26.14 4.32 -13.20
N GLY A 287 26.39 5.46 -13.83
CA GLY A 287 26.90 5.60 -15.19
C GLY A 287 25.79 5.72 -16.24
N ALA A 288 24.63 6.27 -15.85
CA ALA A 288 23.64 6.72 -16.81
C ALA A 288 24.16 7.95 -17.56
N SER A 289 23.93 8.03 -18.87
CA SER A 289 24.25 9.20 -19.69
C SER A 289 23.26 10.35 -19.50
N GLU A 290 22.05 10.03 -19.06
CA GLU A 290 20.96 10.96 -18.77
C GLU A 290 20.09 10.36 -17.67
N SER A 291 19.54 11.19 -16.79
CA SER A 291 18.56 10.82 -15.77
C SER A 291 17.31 11.69 -15.88
N TRP A 292 16.15 11.11 -15.55
CA TRP A 292 14.88 11.82 -15.44
C TRP A 292 13.98 11.13 -14.44
N HIS A 293 12.94 11.83 -13.96
CA HIS A 293 11.99 11.29 -12.99
C HIS A 293 10.54 11.63 -13.37
N SER A 294 9.59 10.94 -12.74
CA SER A 294 8.17 11.22 -12.89
C SER A 294 7.81 12.60 -12.32
N PRO A 295 6.81 13.29 -12.88
CA PRO A 295 6.30 14.52 -12.28
C PRO A 295 5.82 14.29 -10.85
N ILE A 296 6.06 15.27 -9.97
CA ILE A 296 5.52 15.29 -8.61
C ILE A 296 4.03 15.60 -8.70
N GLY A 297 3.19 14.69 -8.21
CA GLY A 297 1.75 14.77 -8.41
C GLY A 297 0.95 14.01 -7.36
N VAL A 298 -0.35 14.26 -7.37
CA VAL A 298 -1.32 13.62 -6.48
C VAL A 298 -1.78 12.30 -7.12
N SER A 299 -1.63 11.20 -6.38
CA SER A 299 -2.22 9.89 -6.72
C SER A 299 -3.01 9.37 -5.52
N PRO A 300 -4.26 9.82 -5.33
CA PRO A 300 -5.02 9.56 -4.11
C PRO A 300 -5.54 8.11 -4.06
N VAL A 301 -5.62 7.45 -5.22
CA VAL A 301 -5.85 6.01 -5.33
C VAL A 301 -4.49 5.34 -5.44
N SER A 302 -4.20 4.48 -4.47
CA SER A 302 -2.90 3.85 -4.29
C SER A 302 -3.11 2.46 -3.72
N THR A 303 -2.12 1.58 -3.89
CA THR A 303 -2.04 0.30 -3.17
C THR A 303 -1.54 0.48 -1.73
N HIS A 304 -0.91 1.60 -1.43
CA HIS A 304 -0.43 1.99 -0.09
C HIS A 304 -1.29 3.13 0.45
N ALA A 305 -2.41 2.78 1.07
CA ALA A 305 -3.40 3.71 1.58
C ALA A 305 -3.46 3.59 3.11
N TYR A 306 -3.36 4.71 3.80
CA TYR A 306 -3.23 4.78 5.26
C TYR A 306 -4.35 5.61 5.89
N GLY A 307 -4.57 5.43 7.19
CA GLY A 307 -5.51 6.24 7.96
C GLY A 307 -6.98 5.94 7.63
N GLY A 308 -7.89 6.82 8.04
CA GLY A 308 -9.33 6.59 7.93
C GLY A 308 -9.94 5.77 9.07
N THR A 309 -9.15 4.94 9.78
CA THR A 309 -9.58 4.31 11.04
C THR A 309 -8.45 4.31 12.05
N ARG A 310 -7.78 5.46 12.24
CA ARG A 310 -6.51 5.56 12.97
C ARG A 310 -6.58 4.97 14.38
N MET A 311 -5.49 4.30 14.79
CA MET A 311 -5.25 3.88 16.17
C MET A 311 -4.90 5.07 17.06
N GLY A 312 -5.38 5.06 18.29
CA GLY A 312 -5.01 6.04 19.31
C GLY A 312 -5.47 5.63 20.70
N THR A 313 -5.03 6.38 21.72
CA THR A 313 -5.47 6.17 23.12
C THR A 313 -6.68 7.01 23.49
N ASP A 314 -6.99 8.04 22.69
CA ASP A 314 -8.07 8.98 22.95
C ASP A 314 -9.25 8.68 22.01
N PRO A 315 -10.39 8.16 22.52
CA PRO A 315 -11.55 7.84 21.69
C PRO A 315 -12.19 9.07 21.02
N ALA A 316 -11.86 10.30 21.43
CA ALA A 316 -12.30 11.51 20.73
C ALA A 316 -11.45 11.84 19.49
N ALA A 317 -10.28 11.20 19.36
CA ALA A 317 -9.30 11.45 18.31
C ALA A 317 -8.78 10.14 17.67
N SER A 318 -9.49 9.03 17.81
CA SER A 318 -9.18 7.78 17.12
C SER A 318 -10.40 6.90 16.98
N VAL A 319 -10.39 6.03 15.98
CA VAL A 319 -11.50 5.08 15.72
C VAL A 319 -11.30 3.80 16.53
N VAL A 320 -10.04 3.35 16.62
CA VAL A 320 -9.66 2.12 17.31
C VAL A 320 -8.57 2.38 18.35
N ASP A 321 -8.55 1.53 19.37
CA ASP A 321 -7.51 1.52 20.40
C ASP A 321 -6.15 1.06 19.82
N PRO A 322 -5.05 1.11 20.59
CA PRO A 322 -3.74 0.66 20.11
C PRO A 322 -3.65 -0.83 19.74
N TRP A 323 -4.68 -1.63 20.05
CA TRP A 323 -4.78 -3.04 19.71
C TRP A 323 -5.70 -3.29 18.51
N GLY A 324 -6.25 -2.24 17.89
CA GLY A 324 -7.13 -2.35 16.73
C GLY A 324 -8.59 -2.63 17.07
N PHE A 325 -9.02 -2.52 18.33
CA PHE A 325 -10.43 -2.66 18.71
C PHE A 325 -11.13 -1.31 18.67
N ALA A 326 -12.35 -1.25 18.11
CA ALA A 326 -13.13 -0.02 18.07
C ALA A 326 -13.43 0.47 19.49
N HIS A 327 -13.26 1.78 19.73
CA HIS A 327 -13.53 2.35 21.04
C HIS A 327 -15.01 2.27 21.43
N GLU A 328 -15.89 2.52 20.46
CA GLU A 328 -17.33 2.61 20.69
C GLU A 328 -18.08 1.27 20.52
N VAL A 329 -17.42 0.25 19.97
CA VAL A 329 -18.07 -1.03 19.61
C VAL A 329 -17.28 -2.21 20.20
N PRO A 330 -17.77 -2.85 21.28
CA PRO A 330 -16.95 -3.70 22.14
C PRO A 330 -16.44 -5.00 21.49
N ASN A 331 -17.11 -5.47 20.43
CA ASN A 331 -16.81 -6.71 19.71
C ASN A 331 -16.50 -6.49 18.22
N LEU A 332 -15.93 -5.32 17.89
CA LEU A 332 -15.44 -4.96 16.56
C LEU A 332 -13.93 -4.69 16.61
N ALA A 333 -13.18 -5.32 15.70
CA ALA A 333 -11.79 -4.98 15.43
C ALA A 333 -11.62 -4.51 13.99
N VAL A 334 -10.66 -3.61 13.75
CA VAL A 334 -10.28 -3.16 12.42
C VAL A 334 -8.82 -3.53 12.18
N ALA A 335 -8.56 -4.19 11.06
CA ALA A 335 -7.23 -4.61 10.62
C ALA A 335 -6.87 -3.95 9.29
N GLY A 336 -5.57 -3.74 9.09
CA GLY A 336 -5.02 -3.13 7.87
C GLY A 336 -4.38 -1.77 8.10
N ALA A 337 -3.89 -1.21 7.00
CA ALA A 337 -3.18 0.07 6.98
C ALA A 337 -4.07 1.27 7.35
N SER A 338 -5.41 1.11 7.38
CA SER A 338 -6.31 2.18 7.83
C SER A 338 -6.13 2.55 9.30
N CYS A 339 -5.58 1.62 10.07
CA CYS A 339 -5.28 1.80 11.49
C CYS A 339 -4.01 2.64 11.73
N PHE A 340 -3.22 2.92 10.69
CA PHE A 340 -1.92 3.58 10.85
C PHE A 340 -2.11 5.07 11.16
N PRO A 341 -1.49 5.61 12.23
CA PRO A 341 -1.46 7.04 12.48
C PRO A 341 -0.60 7.82 11.45
N GLY A 342 0.33 7.13 10.78
CA GLY A 342 1.20 7.62 9.72
C GLY A 342 1.80 6.45 8.93
N GLY A 343 2.14 6.68 7.65
CA GLY A 343 2.55 5.62 6.72
C GLY A 343 4.03 5.22 6.81
N GLY A 344 4.91 6.17 7.12
CA GLY A 344 6.36 5.98 7.04
C GLY A 344 6.86 5.94 5.59
N GLY A 345 8.18 5.88 5.41
CA GLY A 345 8.83 5.86 4.09
C GLY A 345 9.12 4.47 3.53
N VAL A 346 8.32 3.44 3.88
CA VAL A 346 8.52 2.03 3.46
C VAL A 346 7.20 1.38 3.03
N ASN A 347 7.27 0.22 2.37
CA ASN A 347 6.08 -0.59 2.05
C ASN A 347 5.41 -1.11 3.33
N PRO A 348 4.07 -1.07 3.46
CA PRO A 348 3.40 -1.27 4.75
C PRO A 348 2.99 -2.70 5.06
N THR A 349 3.01 -3.63 4.09
CA THR A 349 2.38 -4.95 4.23
C THR A 349 2.93 -5.75 5.40
N GLU A 350 4.26 -5.72 5.63
CA GLU A 350 4.87 -6.40 6.77
C GLU A 350 4.38 -5.82 8.11
N THR A 351 4.26 -4.49 8.21
CA THR A 351 3.68 -3.84 9.39
C THR A 351 2.20 -4.19 9.56
N VAL A 352 1.44 -4.29 8.46
CA VAL A 352 0.03 -4.73 8.49
C VAL A 352 -0.07 -6.15 9.04
N GLU A 353 0.78 -7.07 8.58
CA GLU A 353 0.83 -8.45 9.08
C GLU A 353 1.18 -8.49 10.57
N ALA A 354 2.24 -7.78 10.98
CA ALA A 354 2.67 -7.72 12.37
C ALA A 354 1.58 -7.18 13.31
N LEU A 355 0.88 -6.12 12.90
CA LEU A 355 -0.23 -5.56 13.67
C LEU A 355 -1.44 -6.49 13.69
N THR A 356 -1.72 -7.17 12.58
CA THR A 356 -2.82 -8.15 12.50
C THR A 356 -2.58 -9.31 13.48
N TRP A 357 -1.37 -9.89 13.50
CA TRP A 357 -1.01 -10.92 14.47
C TRP A 357 -1.17 -10.42 15.92
N ARG A 358 -0.65 -9.23 16.21
CA ARG A 358 -0.78 -8.61 17.54
C ARG A 358 -2.24 -8.42 17.98
N THR A 359 -3.11 -7.97 17.07
CA THR A 359 -4.55 -7.80 17.33
C THR A 359 -5.24 -9.14 17.55
N VAL A 360 -4.91 -10.16 16.74
CA VAL A 360 -5.50 -11.51 16.86
C VAL A 360 -5.08 -12.18 18.17
N ASP A 361 -3.81 -12.12 18.57
CA ASP A 361 -3.36 -12.65 19.87
C ASP A 361 -4.11 -12.00 21.03
N ARG A 362 -4.33 -10.68 20.95
CA ARG A 362 -5.09 -9.94 21.95
C ARG A 362 -6.57 -10.34 21.95
N LEU A 363 -7.16 -10.61 20.79
CA LEU A 363 -8.52 -11.10 20.65
C LEU A 363 -8.66 -12.49 21.26
N LEU A 364 -7.74 -13.42 20.98
CA LEU A 364 -7.73 -14.76 21.57
C LEU A 364 -7.69 -14.69 23.10
N ALA A 365 -6.82 -13.84 23.67
CA ALA A 365 -6.78 -13.62 25.11
C ALA A 365 -8.09 -13.07 25.70
N LYS A 366 -8.90 -12.35 24.91
CA LYS A 366 -10.23 -11.85 25.32
C LYS A 366 -11.32 -12.93 25.21
N LEU A 367 -11.14 -13.93 24.34
CA LEU A 367 -12.12 -14.99 24.12
C LEU A 367 -12.07 -16.09 25.19
N GLY A 368 -10.95 -16.20 25.91
CA GLY A 368 -10.63 -17.33 26.79
C GLY A 368 -10.07 -18.50 26.00
#